data_AF-A0A1C6EUV6-F1
#
_entry.id   AF-A0A1C6EUV6-F1
#
_cell.length_a   1.000
_cell.length_b   1.000
_cell.length_c   1.000
_cell.angle_alpha   90.00
_cell.angle_beta   90.00
_cell.angle_gamma   90.00
#
_symmetry.space_group_name_H-M   'P 1'
#
loop_
_entity.id
_entity.type
_entity.pdbx_description
1 polymer ?
#
loop_
_entity_poly.entity_id
_entity_poly.type
_entity_poly.pdbx_seq_one_letter_code
_entity_poly.pdbx_strand_id
1 'polypeptide(L)' 'MRTEDSLEQSLRRVLKAAGYMMRKSHAPISPDNLGGYMIVDMSGNTVAAGGRFELTLEEVREWARDMC' A
#
# COMPACT_ATOMS: atom_id res chain seq x y z
N MET A 1 11.34 17.06 -3.12
CA MET A 1 10.54 15.83 -3.11
C MET A 1 10.55 15.18 -1.72
N ARG A 2 10.11 15.91 -0.67
CA ARG A 2 10.20 15.49 0.75
C ARG A 2 8.83 15.08 1.33
N THR A 3 7.76 15.37 0.57
CA THR A 3 6.36 15.24 0.97
C THR A 3 5.81 13.86 0.68
N GLU A 4 6.11 13.28 -0.49
CA GLU A 4 5.69 11.92 -0.85
C GLU A 4 6.32 10.86 0.07
N ASP A 5 7.63 10.91 0.30
CA ASP A 5 8.30 9.98 1.21
C ASP A 5 7.76 10.08 2.65
N SER A 6 7.41 11.30 3.07
CA SER A 6 6.80 11.56 4.38
C SER A 6 5.38 10.99 4.47
N LEU A 7 4.59 11.15 3.41
CA LEU A 7 3.24 10.59 3.31
C LEU A 7 3.29 9.05 3.29
N GLU A 8 4.17 8.47 2.47
CA GLU A 8 4.39 7.03 2.38
C GLU A 8 4.73 6.44 3.75
N GLN A 9 5.67 7.06 4.47
CA GLN A 9 6.06 6.62 5.80
C GLN A 9 4.93 6.76 6.83
N SER A 10 4.07 7.77 6.69
CA SER A 10 2.91 8.00 7.55
C SER A 10 1.83 6.93 7.31
N LEU A 11 1.51 6.64 6.04
CA LEU A 11 0.56 5.59 5.67
C LEU A 11 1.04 4.20 6.12
N ARG A 12 2.35 3.91 6.01
CA ARG A 12 2.94 2.68 6.56
C ARG A 12 2.66 2.53 8.05
N ARG A 13 2.68 3.61 8.83
CA ARG A 13 2.41 3.59 10.27
C ARG A 13 0.93 3.38 10.57
N VAL A 14 0.06 4.10 9.86
CA VAL A 14 -1.41 3.97 10.00
C VAL A 14 -1.85 2.55 9.69
N LEU A 15 -1.46 2.02 8.53
CA LEU A 15 -1.81 0.66 8.11
C LEU A 15 -1.27 -0.39 9.09
N LYS A 16 -0.02 -0.23 9.55
CA LYS A 16 0.58 -1.15 10.54
C LYS A 16 -0.19 -1.15 11.85
N ALA A 17 -0.65 0.02 12.32
CA ALA A 17 -1.47 0.11 13.53
C ALA A 17 -2.83 -0.59 13.38
N ALA A 18 -3.38 -0.63 12.16
CA ALA A 18 -4.61 -1.32 11.82
C ALA A 18 -4.43 -2.81 11.47
N GLY A 19 -3.22 -3.37 11.56
CA GLY A 19 -2.97 -4.78 11.25
C GLY A 19 -2.62 -5.08 9.78
N TYR A 20 -2.33 -4.05 8.98
CA TYR A 20 -1.98 -4.18 7.57
C TYR A 20 -0.52 -3.82 7.27
N MET A 21 0.00 -4.35 6.16
CA MET A 21 1.32 -4.02 5.62
C MET A 21 1.20 -3.42 4.23
N MET A 22 1.81 -2.25 4.03
CA MET A 22 1.96 -1.62 2.73
C MET A 22 3.23 -2.11 2.03
N ARG A 23 3.11 -2.70 0.84
CA ARG A 23 4.25 -3.09 -0.01
C ARG A 23 4.32 -2.20 -1.23
N LYS A 24 5.54 -1.90 -1.68
CA LYS A 24 5.82 -1.07 -2.85
C LYS A 24 6.64 -1.90 -3.84
N SER A 25 6.26 -1.85 -5.11
CA SER A 25 7.10 -2.25 -6.22
C SER A 25 7.61 -0.97 -6.89
N HIS A 26 8.87 -0.95 -7.32
CA HIS A 26 9.48 0.25 -7.92
C HIS A 26 9.29 0.32 -9.44
N ALA A 27 8.91 -0.78 -10.08
CA ALA A 27 8.76 -0.84 -11.53
C ALA A 27 7.72 -1.90 -11.93
N PRO A 28 7.04 -1.71 -13.08
CA PRO A 28 6.22 -2.74 -13.67
C PRO A 28 7.14 -3.81 -14.27
N ILE A 29 7.36 -4.91 -13.53
CA ILE A 29 8.30 -5.97 -13.91
C ILE A 29 7.62 -7.17 -14.60
N SER A 30 6.30 -7.28 -14.48
CA SER A 30 5.52 -8.35 -15.10
C SER A 30 4.03 -7.96 -15.23
N PRO A 31 3.21 -8.70 -15.98
CA PRO A 31 1.76 -8.44 -16.04
C PRO A 31 1.04 -8.52 -14.68
N ASP A 32 1.63 -9.22 -13.71
CA ASP A 32 1.12 -9.34 -12.34
C ASP A 32 1.83 -8.41 -11.34
N ASN A 33 2.69 -7.49 -11.82
CA ASN A 33 3.31 -6.46 -11.00
C ASN A 33 3.42 -5.16 -11.80
N LEU A 34 2.53 -4.21 -11.50
CA LEU A 34 2.36 -2.94 -12.19
C LEU A 34 3.18 -1.78 -11.58
N GLY A 35 4.03 -2.05 -10.58
CA GLY A 35 5.01 -1.06 -10.10
C GLY A 35 4.51 0.02 -9.14
N GLY A 36 3.40 -0.21 -8.45
CA GLY A 36 2.81 0.65 -7.44
C GLY A 36 2.77 0.00 -6.05
N TYR A 37 1.63 0.08 -5.38
CA TYR A 37 1.45 -0.38 -4.00
C TYR A 37 0.46 -1.53 -3.87
N MET A 38 0.65 -2.33 -2.83
CA MET A 38 -0.22 -3.41 -2.39
C MET A 38 -0.43 -3.30 -0.88
N ILE A 39 -1.61 -3.67 -0.41
CA ILE A 39 -1.94 -3.75 1.02
C ILE A 39 -2.19 -5.21 1.38
N VAL A 40 -1.52 -5.68 2.43
CA VAL A 40 -1.57 -7.07 2.91
C VAL A 40 -2.15 -7.08 4.32
N ASP A 41 -3.17 -7.89 4.56
CA ASP A 41 -3.62 -8.22 5.90
C ASP A 41 -2.59 -9.13 6.57
N MET A 42 -2.04 -8.69 7.71
CA MET A 42 -1.01 -9.42 8.44
C MET A 42 -1.56 -10.64 9.20
N SER A 43 -2.88 -10.68 9.49
CA SER A 43 -3.51 -11.81 10.18
C SER A 43 -3.52 -13.07 9.31
N GLY A 44 -4.01 -12.92 8.07
CA GLY A 44 -4.07 -14.03 7.11
C GLY A 44 -2.89 -14.12 6.15
N ASN A 45 -1.99 -13.13 6.14
CA ASN A 45 -1.00 -12.94 5.07
C ASN A 45 -1.66 -12.94 3.68
N THR A 46 -2.80 -12.26 3.57
CA THR A 46 -3.60 -12.19 2.33
C THR A 46 -3.59 -10.78 1.76
N VAL A 47 -3.83 -10.66 0.45
CA VAL A 47 -3.98 -9.36 -0.19
C VAL A 47 -5.31 -8.74 0.23
N ALA A 48 -5.24 -7.58 0.89
CA ALA A 48 -6.41 -6.77 1.20
C ALA A 48 -6.78 -5.84 0.04
N ALA A 49 -5.77 -5.30 -0.69
CA ALA A 49 -5.96 -4.49 -1.89
C ALA A 49 -4.69 -4.45 -2.75
N GLY A 50 -4.83 -4.19 -4.06
CA GLY A 50 -3.69 -3.96 -4.96
C GLY A 50 -2.85 -5.20 -5.25
N GLY A 51 -3.47 -6.34 -5.55
CA GLY A 51 -2.80 -7.64 -5.65
C GLY A 51 -1.73 -7.75 -6.73
N ARG A 52 -1.69 -6.81 -7.66
CA ARG A 52 -0.68 -6.67 -8.72
C ARG A 52 0.14 -5.39 -8.57
N PHE A 53 0.23 -4.83 -7.37
CA PHE A 53 0.89 -3.54 -7.15
C PHE A 53 0.31 -2.42 -8.03
N GLU A 54 -1.00 -2.40 -8.25
CA GLU A 54 -1.69 -1.43 -9.10
C GLU A 54 -2.12 -0.15 -8.38
N LEU A 55 -2.05 -0.13 -7.04
CA LEU A 55 -2.45 1.06 -6.28
C LEU A 55 -1.43 2.18 -6.41
N THR A 56 -1.92 3.40 -6.47
CA THR A 56 -1.19 4.63 -6.25
C THR A 56 -1.12 4.97 -4.76
N LEU A 57 -0.23 5.89 -4.38
CA LEU A 57 -0.13 6.33 -2.98
C LEU A 57 -1.41 7.02 -2.49
N GLU A 58 -2.12 7.70 -3.39
CA GLU A 58 -3.39 8.37 -3.11
C GLU A 58 -4.51 7.35 -2.85
N GLU A 59 -4.61 6.30 -3.67
CA GLU A 59 -5.60 5.23 -3.44
C GLU A 59 -5.34 4.48 -2.14
N VAL A 60 -4.07 4.29 -1.75
CA VAL A 60 -3.73 3.77 -0.42
C VAL A 60 -4.22 4.70 0.70
N ARG A 61 -4.12 6.01 0.49
CA ARG A 61 -4.61 7.01 1.46
C ARG A 61 -6.12 6.94 1.62
N GLU A 62 -6.87 6.87 0.53
CA GLU A 62 -8.33 6.73 0.58
C GLU A 62 -8.73 5.41 1.23
N TRP A 63 -8.07 4.31 0.87
CA TRP A 63 -8.32 3.01 1.50
C TRP A 63 -8.07 3.03 3.02
N ALA A 64 -7.01 3.71 3.47
CA ALA A 64 -6.72 3.87 4.89
C ALA A 64 -7.74 4.75 5.62
N ARG A 65 -8.41 5.69 4.93
CA ARG A 65 -9.49 6.50 5.50
C ARG A 65 -10.77 5.71 5.69
N ASP A 66 -11.13 4.86 4.72
CA ASP A 66 -12.37 4.06 4.80
C ASP A 66 -12.35 3.02 5.94
N MET A 67 -11.17 2.68 6.47
CA MET A 67 -11.03 1.79 7.62
C MET A 67 -11.15 2.48 8.99
N CYS A 68 -11.05 3.81 9.06
CA CYS A 68 -11.10 4.59 10.31
C CYS A 68 -12.43 5.33 10.45
#